data_AF-A0AAJ2BDK0-F1
#
_entry.id   AF-A0AAJ2BDK0-F1
#
_cell.length_a   1.000
_cell.length_b   1.000
_cell.length_c   1.000
_cell.angle_alpha   90.00
_cell.angle_beta   90.00
_cell.angle_gamma   90.00
#
_symmetry.space_group_name_H-M   'P 1'
#
loop_
_entity.id
_entity.type
_entity.pdbx_description
1 polymer ?
#
loop_
_entity_poly.entity_id
_entity_poly.type
_entity_poly.pdbx_seq_one_letter_code
_entity_poly.pdbx_strand_id
1 'polypeptide(L)' 'MSSKLRQIQFCTPKHILAEAKTNARSSLDFVHDQFTCGRRFRILNVVDDVRRTCLAAIRTRPSLVDVSPEN' A
#
# COMPACT_ATOMS: atom_id res chain seq x y z
N MET A 1 2.28 35.06 -4.25
CA MET A 1 1.46 33.83 -4.19
C MET A 1 2.33 32.70 -3.63
N SER A 2 2.39 32.57 -2.30
CA SER A 2 3.30 31.65 -1.62
C SER A 2 2.59 30.32 -1.35
N SER A 3 2.79 29.32 -2.21
CA SER A 3 2.30 27.95 -2.00
C SER A 3 3.18 27.25 -0.96
N LYS A 4 2.61 27.02 0.23
CA LYS A 4 3.28 26.38 1.36
C LYS A 4 3.45 24.88 1.07
N LEU A 5 4.68 24.45 0.78
CA LEU A 5 5.02 23.03 0.64
C LEU A 5 4.77 22.35 1.99
N ARG A 6 3.95 21.29 1.99
CA ARG A 6 3.73 20.47 3.18
C ARG A 6 5.01 19.68 3.41
N GLN A 7 5.79 20.08 4.42
CA GLN A 7 6.96 19.34 4.85
C GLN A 7 6.50 18.03 5.49
N ILE A 8 6.71 16.92 4.78
CA ILE A 8 6.48 15.58 5.32
C ILE A 8 7.59 15.34 6.34
N GLN A 9 7.22 15.17 7.60
CA GLN A 9 8.16 14.87 8.66
C GLN A 9 8.56 13.39 8.60
N PHE A 10 9.80 13.13 8.23
CA PHE A 10 10.38 11.80 8.30
C PHE A 10 10.83 11.52 9.74
N CYS A 11 10.06 10.71 10.47
CA CYS A 11 10.52 10.15 11.74
C CYS A 11 11.32 8.86 11.47
N THR A 12 12.36 8.62 12.27
CA THR A 12 13.10 7.35 12.29
C THR A 12 12.15 6.21 12.72
N PRO A 13 12.05 5.11 11.95
CA PRO A 13 11.15 4.03 12.31
C PRO A 13 11.58 3.41 13.64
N LYS A 14 10.66 3.40 14.61
CA LYS A 14 10.89 2.73 15.89
C LYS A 14 10.75 1.23 15.66
N HIS A 15 11.79 0.45 16.00
CA HIS A 15 11.74 -1.00 15.84
C HIS A 15 10.71 -1.59 16.80
N ILE A 16 9.64 -2.17 16.26
CA ILE A 16 8.64 -2.89 17.06
C ILE A 16 9.27 -4.22 17.45
N LEU A 17 9.59 -4.37 18.74
CA LEU A 17 10.02 -5.65 19.31
C LEU A 17 8.81 -6.58 19.36
N ALA A 18 8.71 -7.46 18.38
CA ALA A 18 7.70 -8.51 18.34
C ALA A 18 8.37 -9.86 18.63
N GLU A 19 7.66 -10.72 19.34
CA GLU A 19 8.08 -12.11 19.54
C GLU A 19 8.31 -12.79 18.19
N ALA A 20 9.34 -13.64 18.07
CA ALA A 20 9.68 -14.37 16.84
C ALA A 20 8.68 -15.53 16.57
N LYS A 21 7.39 -15.22 16.65
CA LYS A 21 6.29 -16.14 16.42
C LYS A 21 5.67 -15.85 15.05
N THR A 22 5.30 -16.93 14.37
CA THR A 22 4.54 -16.93 13.12
C THR A 22 3.40 -15.91 13.16
N ASN A 23 3.31 -15.02 12.16
CA ASN A 23 2.24 -14.03 12.04
C ASN A 23 2.10 -13.10 13.26
N ALA A 24 3.10 -13.02 14.15
CA ALA A 24 3.08 -12.10 15.29
C ALA A 24 3.36 -10.65 14.85
N ARG A 25 3.97 -10.47 13.68
CA ARG A 25 4.23 -9.19 13.06
C ARG A 25 4.01 -9.28 11.55
N SER A 26 3.12 -8.44 11.04
CA SER A 26 2.89 -8.31 9.61
C SER A 26 2.98 -6.84 9.22
N SER A 27 3.64 -6.56 8.10
CA SER A 27 3.58 -5.25 7.44
C SER A 27 2.44 -5.25 6.42
N LEU A 28 1.80 -4.09 6.27
CA LEU A 28 0.76 -3.84 5.28
C LEU A 28 1.23 -2.73 4.35
N ASP A 29 1.44 -3.05 3.08
CA ASP A 29 1.89 -2.09 2.09
C ASP A 29 0.76 -1.81 1.08
N PHE A 30 0.40 -0.55 0.91
CA PHE A 30 -0.55 -0.11 -0.11
C PHE A 30 0.20 0.42 -1.33
N VAL A 31 0.02 -0.27 -2.45
CA VAL A 31 0.51 0.18 -3.76
C VAL A 31 -0.67 0.68 -4.57
N HIS A 32 -0.59 1.89 -5.10
CA HIS A 32 -1.58 2.49 -5.99
C HIS A 32 -0.89 3.04 -7.22
N ASP A 33 -1.42 2.78 -8.41
CA ASP A 33 -0.96 3.43 -9.63
C ASP A 33 -2.14 3.69 -10.60
N GLN A 34 -1.98 4.74 -11.40
CA GLN A 34 -2.94 5.24 -12.38
C GLN A 34 -2.38 4.93 -13.76
N PHE A 35 -2.95 3.93 -14.44
CA PHE A 35 -2.63 3.73 -15.84
C PHE A 35 -3.13 4.93 -16.66
N THR A 36 -2.45 5.21 -17.77
CA THR A 36 -2.82 6.28 -18.72
C THR A 36 -4.24 6.13 -19.28
N CYS A 37 -4.81 4.91 -19.24
CA CYS A 37 -6.18 4.59 -19.64
C CYS A 37 -7.25 4.83 -18.56
N GLY A 38 -6.95 5.58 -17.49
CA GLY A 38 -7.92 5.90 -16.44
C GLY A 38 -8.20 4.76 -15.44
N ARG A 39 -7.71 3.55 -15.71
CA ARG A 39 -7.85 2.41 -14.79
C ARG A 39 -6.93 2.59 -13.59
N ARG A 40 -7.53 2.70 -12.41
CA ARG A 40 -6.78 2.67 -11.14
C ARG A 40 -6.61 1.23 -10.68
N PHE A 41 -5.38 0.85 -10.33
CA PHE A 41 -5.15 -0.38 -9.60
C PHE A 41 -4.58 -0.06 -8.23
N ARG A 42 -5.14 -0.73 -7.22
CA ARG A 42 -4.64 -0.67 -5.86
C ARG A 42 -4.46 -2.09 -5.37
N ILE A 43 -3.33 -2.33 -4.74
CA ILE A 43 -2.97 -3.63 -4.20
C ILE A 43 -2.59 -3.41 -2.74
N LEU A 44 -3.24 -4.16 -1.86
CA LEU A 44 -2.82 -4.28 -0.47
C LEU A 44 -1.98 -5.55 -0.34
N ASN A 45 -0.70 -5.38 -0.01
CA ASN A 45 0.20 -6.49 0.28
C ASN A 45 0.23 -6.75 1.79
N VAL A 46 0.12 -8.02 2.15
CA VAL A 46 0.29 -8.51 3.53
C VAL A 46 1.58 -9.32 3.57
N VAL A 47 2.57 -8.85 4.30
CA VAL A 47 3.88 -9.52 4.42
C VAL A 47 4.09 -9.94 5.87
N ASP A 48 4.48 -11.20 6.07
CA ASP A 48 4.96 -11.68 7.39
C ASP A 48 6.39 -11.19 7.59
N ASP A 49 6.62 -10.30 8.56
CA ASP A 49 7.94 -9.73 8.83
C ASP A 49 8.90 -10.77 9.42
N VAL A 50 8.37 -11.80 10.11
CA VAL A 50 9.17 -12.84 10.76
C VAL A 50 9.73 -13.81 9.72
N ARG A 51 8.93 -14.17 8.70
CA ARG A 51 9.36 -15.06 7.62
C ARG A 51 9.83 -14.35 6.36
N ARG A 52 9.59 -13.05 6.25
CA ARG A 52 9.78 -12.26 5.02
C ARG A 52 9.06 -12.85 3.81
N THR A 53 7.87 -13.39 4.03
CA THR A 53 7.04 -14.01 2.99
C THR A 53 5.78 -13.19 2.75
N CYS A 54 5.41 -13.01 1.48
CA CYS A 54 4.13 -12.41 1.11
C CYS A 54 3.00 -13.43 1.36
N LEU A 55 2.07 -13.08 2.24
CA LEU A 55 0.92 -13.93 2.58
C LEU A 55 -0.27 -13.69 1.64
N ALA A 56 -0.48 -12.43 1.23
CA ALA A 56 -1.58 -12.07 0.34
C ALA A 56 -1.29 -10.78 -0.42
N ALA A 57 -1.76 -10.71 -1.66
CA ALA A 57 -1.83 -9.49 -2.47
C ALA A 57 -3.29 -9.29 -2.89
N ILE A 58 -3.99 -8.38 -2.21
CA ILE A 58 -5.41 -8.14 -2.42
C ILE A 58 -5.57 -6.99 -3.41
N ARG A 59 -6.10 -7.29 -4.59
CA ARG A 59 -6.50 -6.27 -5.56
C ARG A 59 -7.82 -5.65 -5.12
N THR A 60 -7.87 -4.33 -4.97
CA THR A 60 -9.14 -3.65 -4.72
C THR A 60 -10.03 -3.72 -5.95
N ARG A 61 -11.35 -3.84 -5.76
CA ARG A 61 -12.30 -3.72 -6.88
C ARG A 61 -12.05 -2.38 -7.60
N PRO A 62 -12.02 -2.39 -8.94
CA PRO A 62 -12.01 -1.14 -9.68
C PRO A 62 -13.27 -0.38 -9.29
N SER A 63 -13.13 0.91 -8.99
CA SER A 63 -14.31 1.72 -8.76
C SER A 63 -15.07 1.87 -10.09
N LEU A 64 -16.40 1.97 -10.06
CA LEU A 64 -17.21 2.05 -11.28
C LEU A 64 -16.79 3.25 -12.17
N VAL A 65 -16.12 4.25 -11.59
CA VAL A 65 -15.56 5.42 -12.28
C VAL A 65 -14.21 5.16 -12.99
N ASP A 66 -13.54 4.05 -12.68
CA ASP A 66 -12.30 3.62 -13.34
C ASP A 66 -12.59 2.76 -14.59
N VAL A 67 -13.86 2.41 -14.82
CA VAL A 67 -14.34 1.81 -16.06
C VAL A 67 -14.72 2.96 -16.99
N SER A 68 -13.73 3.53 -17.69
CA SER A 68 -14.04 4.39 -18.83
C SER A 68 -14.90 3.59 -19.81
N PRO A 69 -16.12 4.06 -20.13
CA PRO A 69 -16.93 3.43 -21.15
C PRO A 69 -16.37 3.87 -22.51
N GLU A 70 -15.34 3.19 -23.01
CA GLU A 70 -14.91 3.37 -24.40
C GLU A 70 -14.60 2.02 -25.05
N ASN A 71 -15.69 1.25 -25.28
CA ASN A 71 -16.08 0.47 -26.47
C ASN A 71 -16.98 -0.71 -26.07
#